data_AF-A0A976DR93-F1
#
_entry.id   AF-A0A976DR93-F1
#
_cell.length_a   1.000
_cell.length_b   1.000
_cell.length_c   1.000
_cell.angle_alpha   90.00
_cell.angle_beta   90.00
_cell.angle_gamma   90.00
#
_symmetry.space_group_name_H-M   'P 1'
#
loop_
_entity.id
_entity.type
_entity.pdbx_description
1 polymer ?
#
loop_
_entity_poly.entity_id
_entity_poly.type
_entity_poly.pdbx_seq_one_letter_code
_entity_poly.pdbx_strand_id
1 'polypeptide(L)' 'MNSTMLIEVTNQKVIGLLRELEELSLIKVLKSNIAPTTTKLSKKYKGVFTKTEAQHFEQHTQQMRTEWDNT' A
#
# COMPACT_ATOMS: atom_id res chain seq x y z
N MET A 1 6.10 -35.31 3.49
CA MET A 1 4.66 -35.40 3.18
C MET A 1 4.03 -34.10 3.62
N ASN A 2 3.40 -33.36 2.72
CA ASN A 2 2.86 -32.04 3.02
C ASN A 2 1.35 -32.16 3.15
N SER A 3 0.80 -31.86 4.32
CA SER A 3 -0.64 -31.82 4.56
C SER A 3 -1.15 -30.42 4.31
N THR A 4 -2.06 -30.26 3.36
CA THR A 4 -2.70 -28.97 3.06
C THR A 4 -4.08 -28.92 3.70
N MET A 5 -4.33 -27.92 4.52
CA MET A 5 -5.62 -27.68 5.18
C MET A 5 -6.22 -26.37 4.67
N LEU A 6 -7.51 -26.39 4.33
CA LEU A 6 -8.30 -25.21 3.98
C LEU A 6 -8.95 -24.67 5.24
N ILE A 7 -8.76 -23.38 5.51
CA ILE A 7 -9.28 -22.71 6.71
C ILE A 7 -10.07 -21.49 6.25
N GLU A 8 -11.30 -21.36 6.73
CA GLU A 8 -12.12 -20.17 6.53
C GLU A 8 -11.87 -19.17 7.67
N VAL A 9 -11.48 -17.95 7.31
CA VAL A 9 -11.22 -16.88 8.28
C VAL A 9 -12.49 -16.07 8.46
N THR A 10 -13.15 -16.23 9.61
CA THR A 10 -14.43 -15.57 9.91
C THR A 10 -14.29 -14.16 10.49
N ASN A 11 -13.10 -13.79 10.96
CA ASN A 11 -12.85 -12.49 11.60
C ASN A 11 -11.52 -11.90 11.13
N GLN A 12 -11.51 -10.62 10.76
CA GLN A 12 -10.29 -9.92 10.34
C GLN A 12 -9.18 -9.90 11.40
N LYS A 13 -9.51 -9.98 12.70
CA LYS A 13 -8.52 -10.08 13.78
C LYS A 13 -7.65 -11.34 13.66
N VAL A 14 -8.16 -12.41 13.06
CA VAL A 14 -7.44 -13.67 12.88
C VAL A 14 -6.34 -13.55 11.82
N ILE A 15 -6.43 -12.57 10.91
CA ILE A 15 -5.39 -12.33 9.90
C ILE A 15 -4.05 -11.95 10.56
N GLY A 16 -4.08 -11.18 11.64
CA GLY A 16 -2.88 -10.84 12.41
C GLY A 16 -2.22 -12.08 13.01
N LEU A 17 -3.01 -12.93 13.66
CA LEU A 17 -2.53 -14.20 14.24
C LEU A 17 -1.97 -15.15 13.17
N LEU A 18 -2.59 -15.21 12.00
CA LEU A 18 -2.08 -16.02 10.88
C LEU A 18 -0.73 -15.51 10.37
N ARG A 19 -0.51 -14.19 10.36
CA ARG A 19 0.77 -13.59 9.99
C ARG A 19 1.86 -13.92 11.03
N GLU A 20 1.54 -13.86 12.32
CA GLU A 20 2.46 -14.26 13.39
C GLU A 20 2.85 -15.75 13.27
N LEU A 21 1.89 -16.63 12.99
CA LEU A 21 2.15 -18.05 12.76
C LEU A 21 2.96 -18.32 11.48
N GLU A 22 2.82 -17.47 10.46
CA GLU A 22 3.62 -17.51 9.24
C GLU A 22 5.07 -17.07 9.49
N GLU A 23 5.29 -16.04 10.32
CA GLU A 23 6.64 -15.63 10.76
C GLU A 23 7.37 -16.76 11.50
N LEU A 24 6.63 -17.53 12.31
CA LEU A 24 7.14 -18.72 12.99
C LEU A 24 7.30 -19.93 12.05
N SER A 25 7.01 -19.79 10.76
CA SER A 25 7.08 -20.85 9.74
C SER A 25 6.22 -22.09 10.04
N LEU A 26 5.19 -21.94 10.88
CA LEU A 26 4.28 -23.03 11.26
C LEU A 26 3.20 -23.27 10.21
N ILE A 27 2.79 -22.20 9.54
CA ILE A 27 1.82 -22.23 8.45
C ILE A 27 2.34 -21.43 7.26
N LYS A 28 1.85 -21.75 6.07
CA LYS A 28 2.18 -21.01 4.85
C LYS A 28 0.88 -20.67 4.13
N VAL A 29 0.64 -19.40 3.86
CA VAL A 29 -0.57 -18.98 3.13
C VAL A 29 -0.39 -19.31 1.64
N LEU A 30 -1.15 -20.29 1.13
CA LEU A 30 -1.01 -20.77 -0.25
C LEU A 30 -1.77 -19.92 -1.28
N LYS A 31 -2.86 -19.26 -0.88
CA LYS A 31 -3.65 -18.35 -1.72
C LYS A 31 -4.22 -17.23 -0.86
N SER A 32 -3.66 -16.03 -0.99
CA SER A 32 -4.34 -14.81 -0.55
C SER A 32 -5.19 -14.29 -1.71
N ASN A 33 -6.50 -14.51 -1.69
CA ASN A 33 -7.43 -13.82 -2.59
C ASN A 33 -7.71 -12.39 -2.09
N ILE A 34 -6.67 -11.73 -1.56
CA ILE A 34 -6.71 -10.32 -1.23
C ILE A 34 -6.20 -9.65 -2.50
N ALA A 35 -7.05 -9.55 -3.51
CA ALA A 35 -6.73 -8.76 -4.68
C ALA A 35 -6.32 -7.38 -4.15
N PRO A 36 -5.08 -6.92 -4.35
CA PRO A 36 -4.70 -5.60 -3.91
C PRO A 36 -5.52 -4.64 -4.75
N THR A 37 -6.55 -4.04 -4.15
CA THR A 37 -7.10 -2.77 -4.63
C THR A 37 -6.05 -1.70 -4.36
N THR A 38 -4.90 -1.81 -5.01
CA THR A 38 -4.00 -0.68 -5.23
C THR A 38 -4.73 0.21 -6.21
N THR A 39 -5.70 0.96 -5.69
CA THR A 39 -6.31 2.07 -6.40
C THR A 39 -5.16 3.01 -6.69
N LYS A 40 -4.57 2.89 -7.90
CA LYS A 40 -3.43 3.66 -8.37
C LYS A 40 -3.68 5.11 -7.94
N LEU A 41 -2.77 5.73 -7.18
CA LEU A 41 -3.01 7.08 -6.64
C LEU A 41 -3.40 8.05 -7.77
N SER A 42 -2.84 7.86 -8.97
CA SER A 42 -3.21 8.60 -10.17
C SER A 42 -4.70 8.53 -10.53
N LYS A 43 -5.41 7.45 -10.16
CA LYS A 43 -6.86 7.28 -10.34
C LYS A 43 -7.66 7.95 -9.21
N LYS A 44 -7.12 8.02 -7.99
CA LYS A 44 -7.73 8.70 -6.83
C LYS A 44 -7.70 10.24 -6.95
N TYR A 45 -6.63 10.77 -7.53
CA TYR A 45 -6.41 12.23 -7.67
C TYR A 45 -6.67 12.75 -9.10
N LYS A 46 -7.18 11.91 -10.01
CA LYS A 46 -7.52 12.33 -11.38
C LYS A 46 -8.68 13.33 -11.34
N GLY A 47 -8.39 14.58 -11.71
CA GLY A 47 -9.40 15.65 -11.77
C GLY A 47 -9.66 16.39 -10.45
N VAL A 48 -8.93 16.06 -9.38
CA VAL A 48 -9.02 16.80 -8.08
C VAL A 48 -8.12 18.04 -8.09
N PHE A 49 -6.99 17.99 -8.79
CA PHE A 49 -6.09 19.14 -8.94
C PHE A 49 -6.45 19.96 -10.18
N THR A 50 -6.74 21.23 -9.96
CA THR A 50 -6.85 22.19 -11.07
C THR A 50 -5.46 22.48 -11.65
N LYS A 51 -5.40 22.86 -12.93
CA LYS A 51 -4.14 23.14 -13.63
C LYS A 51 -3.31 24.22 -12.93
N THR A 52 -3.99 25.17 -12.30
CA THR A 52 -3.43 26.29 -11.53
C THR A 52 -2.80 25.84 -10.21
N GLU A 53 -3.44 24.93 -9.48
CA GLU A 53 -2.88 24.39 -8.23
C GLU A 53 -1.64 23.53 -8.47
N ALA A 54 -1.63 22.77 -9.57
CA ALA A 54 -0.47 21.98 -9.97
C ALA A 54 0.75 22.86 -10.30
N GLN A 55 0.53 23.99 -11.00
CA GLN A 55 1.61 24.94 -11.33
C GLN A 55 2.17 25.62 -10.09
N HIS A 56 1.31 26.04 -9.15
CA HIS A 56 1.76 26.65 -7.90
C HIS A 56 2.56 25.67 -7.03
N PHE A 57 2.14 24.40 -6.97
CA PHE A 57 2.87 23.35 -6.26
C PHE A 57 4.25 23.08 -6.87
N GLU A 58 4.33 23.04 -8.21
CA GLU A 58 5.59 22.86 -8.93
C GLU A 58 6.56 24.02 -8.66
N GLN A 59 6.07 25.26 -8.74
CA GLN A 59 6.87 26.47 -8.43
C GLN A 59 7.39 26.46 -7.00
N HIS A 60 6.52 26.14 -6.03
CA HIS A 60 6.93 26.06 -4.63
C HIS A 60 7.95 24.94 -4.39
N THR A 61 7.79 23.79 -5.05
CA THR A 61 8.75 22.68 -4.97
C THR A 61 10.10 23.06 -5.56
N GLN A 62 10.12 23.80 -6.68
CA GLN A 62 11.37 24.30 -7.29
C GLN A 62 12.08 25.32 -6.39
N GLN A 63 11.34 26.23 -5.75
CA GLN A 63 11.91 27.17 -4.80
C GLN A 63 12.58 26.46 -3.62
N MET A 64 11.88 25.51 -2.98
CA MET A 64 12.45 24.74 -1.87
C MET A 64 13.72 23.96 -2.27
N ARG A 65 13.75 23.38 -3.47
CA ARG A 65 14.95 22.68 -3.99
C ARG A 65 16.11 23.64 -4.24
N THR A 66 15.81 24.80 -4.80
CA THR A 66 16.82 25.84 -5.06
C THR A 66 17.39 26.39 -3.75
N GLU A 67 16.58 26.50 -2.71
CA GLU A 67 17.03 26.89 -1.37
C GLU A 67 17.92 25.82 -0.74
N TRP A 68 17.59 24.53 -0.93
CA TRP A 68 18.40 23.41 -0.45
C TRP A 68 19.75 23.26 -1.19
N ASP A 69 19.79 23.54 -2.49
CA ASP A 69 21.02 23.46 -3.29
C ASP A 69 21.97 24.66 -3.06
N ASN A 70 21.46 25.74 -2.45
CA ASN A 70 22.24 26.95 -2.13
C ASN A 70 22.66 27.04 -0.64
N THR A 71 22.51 25.96 0.14
CA THR A 71 23.06 25.79 1.50
C THR A 71 24.18 24.77 1.53
#